data_AF-A0A8T5UKS6-F1
#
_entry.id   AF-A0A8T5UKS6-F1
#
_cell.length_a   1.000
_cell.length_b   1.000
_cell.length_c   1.000
_cell.angle_alpha   90.00
_cell.angle_beta   90.00
_cell.angle_gamma   90.00
#
_symmetry.space_group_name_H-M   'P 1'
#
loop_
_entity.id
_entity.type
_entity.pdbx_description
1 polymer ?
#
loop_
_entity_poly.entity_id
_entity_poly.type
_entity_poly.pdbx_seq_one_letter_code
_entity_poly.pdbx_strand_id
1 'polypeptide(L)'
;MKLIEKLIQKKETIKESLFKSVIYRIITILLGMLVILILTGDLLAAFSIGFATESVQFINYFFYETIWTHYHDKRLRLKIERTRSVDVKLDFDLLKNISFEFSQTDTYVKEPYESILSFFENLLKNENLVEIYDDVLRDKNYFELKHKDRSFMQ
;
A
#
# COMPACT_ATOMS: atom_id res chain seq x y z
N MET A 1 28.55 -8.92 -8.54
CA MET A 1 28.14 -8.18 -7.32
C MET A 1 28.42 -6.68 -7.42
N LYS A 2 29.67 -6.22 -7.57
CA LYS A 2 30.03 -4.80 -7.68
C LYS A 2 29.30 -3.98 -8.77
N LEU A 3 28.93 -4.61 -9.89
CA LEU A 3 28.17 -3.94 -10.97
C LEU A 3 26.70 -3.68 -10.60
N ILE A 4 26.09 -4.58 -9.84
CA ILE A 4 24.68 -4.48 -9.43
C ILE A 4 24.55 -3.45 -8.31
N GLU A 5 25.51 -3.41 -7.37
CA GLU A 5 25.61 -2.36 -6.35
C GLU A 5 25.78 -0.98 -6.99
N LYS A 6 26.57 -0.86 -8.06
CA LYS A 6 26.75 0.42 -8.79
C LYS A 6 25.46 0.89 -9.50
N LEU A 7 24.60 -0.03 -9.91
CA LEU A 7 23.31 0.29 -10.52
C LEU A 7 22.25 0.67 -9.47
N ILE A 8 22.28 0.03 -8.30
CA ILE A 8 21.34 0.31 -7.19
C ILE A 8 21.76 1.56 -6.39
N GLN A 9 23.05 1.87 -6.33
CA GLN A 9 23.60 3.01 -5.59
C GLN A 9 23.64 4.32 -6.40
N LYS A 10 23.14 4.33 -7.64
CA LYS A 10 22.78 5.59 -8.30
C LYS A 10 21.37 6.01 -7.86
N LYS A 11 21.22 6.18 -6.54
CA LYS A 11 20.10 6.95 -5.98
C LYS A 11 20.36 8.38 -6.46
N GLU A 12 19.75 8.76 -7.59
CA GLU A 12 19.85 10.12 -8.10
C GLU A 12 19.56 11.05 -6.94
N THR A 13 20.57 11.81 -6.54
CA THR A 13 20.39 12.75 -5.46
C THR A 13 19.35 13.77 -5.93
N ILE A 14 18.50 14.26 -5.02
CA ILE A 14 17.50 15.29 -5.36
C ILE A 14 18.17 16.46 -6.09
N LYS A 15 19.44 16.76 -5.74
CA LYS A 15 20.30 17.74 -6.41
C LYS A 15 20.56 17.42 -7.89
N GLU A 16 20.87 16.18 -8.26
CA GLU A 16 21.05 15.76 -9.65
C GLU A 16 19.77 15.86 -10.46
N SER A 17 18.64 15.45 -9.87
CA SER A 17 17.32 15.53 -10.53
C SER A 17 16.92 16.98 -10.80
N LEU A 18 17.08 17.87 -9.82
CA LEU A 18 16.83 19.30 -9.99
C LEU A 18 17.77 19.92 -11.03
N PHE A 19 19.06 19.59 -10.99
CA PHE A 19 20.03 20.12 -11.95
C PHE A 19 19.71 19.70 -13.38
N LYS A 20 19.36 18.43 -13.60
CA LYS A 20 18.91 17.93 -14.91
C LYS A 20 17.64 18.63 -15.37
N SER A 21 16.67 18.82 -14.48
CA SER A 21 15.42 19.50 -14.82
C SER A 21 15.65 20.96 -15.23
N VAL A 22 16.54 21.67 -14.53
CA VAL A 22 16.89 23.07 -14.87
C VAL A 22 17.61 23.14 -16.21
N ILE A 23 18.60 22.28 -16.44
CA ILE A 23 19.32 22.22 -17.73
C ILE A 23 18.35 21.92 -18.87
N TYR A 24 17.48 20.93 -18.70
CA TYR A 24 16.51 20.56 -19.72
C TYR A 24 15.60 21.74 -20.08
N ARG A 25 15.12 22.49 -19.06
CA ARG A 25 14.30 23.68 -19.25
C ARG A 25 15.01 24.78 -20.02
N ILE A 26 16.28 25.03 -19.71
CA ILE A 26 17.09 26.04 -20.41
C ILE A 26 17.26 25.64 -21.88
N ILE A 27 17.54 24.36 -22.15
CA ILE A 27 17.70 23.85 -23.52
C ILE A 27 16.40 23.98 -24.31
N THR A 28 15.24 23.64 -23.74
CA THR A 28 13.95 23.74 -24.45
C THR A 28 13.57 25.18 -24.75
N ILE A 29 13.75 26.10 -23.79
CA ILE A 29 13.51 27.53 -24.00
C ILE A 29 14.41 28.06 -25.13
N LEU A 30 15.71 27.77 -25.09
CA LEU A 30 16.66 28.22 -26.11
C LEU A 30 16.34 27.63 -27.48
N LEU A 31 16.00 26.35 -27.55
CA LEU A 31 15.62 25.69 -28.80
C LEU A 31 14.34 26.31 -29.38
N GLY A 32 13.32 26.54 -28.54
CA GLY A 32 12.08 27.21 -28.95
C GLY A 32 12.34 28.61 -29.49
N MET A 33 13.14 29.41 -28.79
CA MET A 33 13.55 30.73 -29.26
C MET A 33 14.31 30.66 -30.59
N LEU A 34 15.24 29.72 -30.76
CA LEU A 34 15.97 29.54 -32.02
C LEU A 34 15.04 29.20 -33.19
N VAL A 35 14.07 28.29 -32.97
CA VAL A 35 13.09 27.93 -34.00
C VAL A 35 12.27 29.16 -34.40
N ILE A 36 11.78 29.93 -33.44
CA ILE A 36 10.97 31.13 -33.72
C ILE A 36 11.82 32.21 -34.41
N LEU A 37 13.09 32.37 -34.01
CA LEU A 37 14.01 33.30 -34.63
C LEU A 37 14.28 32.94 -36.10
N ILE A 38 14.49 31.66 -36.40
CA ILE A 38 14.68 31.18 -37.78
C ILE A 38 13.43 31.45 -38.62
N LEU A 39 12.23 31.27 -38.04
CA LEU A 39 10.97 31.45 -38.76
C LEU A 39 10.58 32.92 -38.94
N THR A 40 10.84 33.76 -37.93
CA THR A 40 10.33 35.15 -37.88
C THR A 40 11.39 36.17 -38.29
N GLY A 41 12.68 35.84 -38.13
CA GLY A 41 13.80 36.78 -38.32
C GLY A 41 13.91 37.87 -37.27
N ASP A 42 12.98 37.94 -36.31
CA ASP A 42 12.91 38.94 -35.26
C ASP A 42 13.22 38.34 -33.88
N LEU A 43 14.25 38.89 -33.23
CA LEU A 43 14.72 38.48 -31.91
C LEU A 43 13.73 38.84 -30.79
N LEU A 44 13.06 39.98 -30.88
CA LEU A 44 12.06 40.39 -29.88
C LEU A 44 10.85 39.47 -29.92
N ALA A 45 10.41 39.09 -31.12
CA ALA A 45 9.33 38.13 -31.31
C ALA A 45 9.72 36.74 -30.77
N ALA A 46 10.93 36.26 -31.10
CA ALA A 46 11.44 34.97 -30.62
C ALA A 46 11.48 34.86 -29.10
N PHE A 47 11.99 35.90 -28.42
CA PHE A 47 12.05 35.91 -26.97
C PHE A 47 10.65 35.95 -26.34
N SER A 48 9.78 36.83 -26.82
CA SER A 48 8.43 37.02 -26.27
C SER A 48 7.57 35.77 -26.43
N ILE A 49 7.58 35.17 -27.63
CA ILE A 49 6.81 33.97 -27.93
C ILE A 49 7.38 32.76 -27.18
N GLY A 50 8.71 32.55 -27.23
CA GLY A 50 9.34 31.41 -26.56
C GLY A 50 9.13 31.42 -25.04
N PHE A 51 9.20 32.60 -24.41
CA PHE A 51 8.91 32.73 -22.98
C PHE A 51 7.43 32.52 -22.67
N ALA A 52 6.53 33.07 -23.49
CA ALA A 52 5.09 32.89 -23.31
C ALA A 52 4.67 31.42 -23.44
N THR A 53 5.17 30.70 -24.44
CA THR A 53 4.82 29.28 -24.68
C THR A 53 5.24 28.40 -23.50
N GLU A 54 6.46 28.57 -23.01
CA GLU A 54 7.00 27.77 -21.89
C GLU A 54 6.30 28.09 -20.56
N SER A 55 5.89 29.35 -20.36
CA SER A 55 5.10 29.76 -19.20
C SER A 55 3.69 29.17 -19.24
N VAL A 56 3.02 29.23 -20.39
CA VAL A 56 1.69 28.63 -20.57
C VAL A 56 1.76 27.11 -20.40
N GLN A 57 2.75 26.45 -20.98
CA GLN A 57 2.91 25.00 -20.86
C GLN A 57 3.16 24.58 -19.41
N PHE A 58 3.94 25.36 -18.65
CA PHE A 58 4.13 25.13 -17.22
C PHE A 58 2.82 25.22 -16.44
N ILE A 59 2.06 26.30 -16.64
CA ILE A 59 0.78 26.52 -15.97
C ILE A 59 -0.20 25.39 -16.33
N ASN A 60 -0.28 25.02 -17.60
CA ASN A 60 -1.12 23.93 -18.07
C ASN A 60 -0.75 22.59 -17.44
N TYR A 61 0.55 22.28 -17.36
CA TYR A 61 1.03 21.06 -16.71
C TYR A 61 0.69 21.05 -15.21
N PHE A 62 0.86 22.18 -14.51
CA PHE A 62 0.50 22.30 -13.10
C PHE A 62 -1.00 22.08 -12.86
N PHE A 63 -1.87 22.64 -13.69
CA PHE A 63 -3.33 22.40 -13.60
C PHE A 63 -3.68 20.95 -13.91
N TYR A 64 -3.09 20.37 -14.96
CA TYR A 64 -3.28 18.96 -15.30
C TYR A 64 -2.92 18.06 -14.11
N GLU A 65 -1.75 18.27 -13.50
CA GLU A 65 -1.28 17.47 -12.36
C GLU A 65 -2.17 17.66 -11.13
N THR A 66 -2.62 18.89 -10.86
CA THR A 66 -3.53 19.20 -9.75
C THR A 66 -4.88 18.49 -9.92
N ILE A 67 -5.48 18.59 -11.10
CA ILE A 67 -6.78 17.97 -11.43
C ILE A 67 -6.66 16.45 -11.41
N TRP A 68 -5.61 15.91 -12.03
CA TRP A 68 -5.38 14.48 -12.12
C TRP A 68 -5.10 13.86 -10.75
N THR A 69 -4.29 14.53 -9.92
CA THR A 69 -4.04 14.10 -8.54
C THR A 69 -5.33 14.06 -7.75
N HIS A 70 -6.17 15.10 -7.84
CA HIS A 70 -7.47 15.11 -7.16
C HIS A 70 -8.38 13.95 -7.59
N TYR A 71 -8.43 13.66 -8.90
CA TYR A 71 -9.28 12.59 -9.43
C TYR A 71 -8.74 11.19 -9.11
N HIS A 72 -7.43 10.98 -9.27
CA HIS A 72 -6.77 9.71 -9.07
C HIS A 72 -6.66 9.33 -7.59
N ASP A 73 -6.40 10.31 -6.71
CA ASP A 73 -6.25 10.07 -5.27
C ASP A 73 -7.59 9.65 -4.64
N LYS A 74 -8.71 10.19 -5.13
CA LYS A 74 -10.05 9.75 -4.70
C LYS A 74 -10.34 8.29 -5.06
N ARG A 75 -9.89 7.83 -6.23
CA ARG A 75 -10.08 6.43 -6.68
C ARG A 75 -9.15 5.46 -5.96
N LEU A 76 -7.91 5.87 -5.68
CA LEU A 76 -6.95 5.07 -4.91
C LEU A 76 -7.39 4.88 -3.46
N ARG A 77 -7.84 5.96 -2.79
CA ARG A 77 -8.33 5.90 -1.40
C ARG A 77 -9.50 4.93 -1.24
N LEU A 78 -10.48 4.99 -2.15
CA LEU A 78 -11.63 4.07 -2.13
C LEU A 78 -11.22 2.61 -2.36
N LYS A 79 -10.19 2.36 -3.19
CA LYS A 79 -9.70 0.99 -3.42
C LYS A 79 -8.95 0.45 -2.20
N ILE A 80 -8.12 1.27 -1.57
CA ILE A 80 -7.35 0.90 -0.36
C ILE A 80 -8.28 0.63 0.83
N GLU A 81 -9.30 1.46 1.04
CA GLU A 81 -10.27 1.29 2.12
C GLU A 81 -11.15 0.05 1.92
N ARG A 82 -11.58 -0.21 0.68
CA ARG A 82 -12.31 -1.44 0.34
C ARG A 82 -11.45 -2.69 0.53
N THR A 83 -10.19 -2.70 0.10
CA THR A 83 -9.31 -3.85 0.29
C THR A 83 -9.04 -4.09 1.77
N ARG A 84 -8.72 -3.04 2.55
CA ARG A 84 -8.48 -3.18 4.00
C ARG A 84 -9.70 -3.71 4.76
N SER A 85 -10.90 -3.23 4.44
CA SER A 85 -12.14 -3.71 5.09
C SER A 85 -12.49 -5.15 4.72
N VAL A 86 -12.20 -5.56 3.48
CA VAL A 86 -12.39 -6.95 3.05
C VAL A 86 -11.38 -7.88 3.73
N ASP A 87 -10.11 -7.48 3.82
CA ASP A 87 -9.06 -8.29 4.47
C ASP A 87 -9.36 -8.49 5.97
N VAL A 88 -9.72 -7.42 6.71
CA VAL A 88 -10.05 -7.51 8.14
C VAL A 88 -11.27 -8.41 8.39
N LYS A 89 -12.30 -8.30 7.56
CA LYS A 89 -13.50 -9.13 7.68
C LYS A 89 -13.21 -10.60 7.34
N LEU A 90 -12.40 -10.84 6.31
CA LEU A 90 -11.98 -12.18 5.92
C LEU A 90 -11.18 -12.85 7.04
N ASP A 91 -10.28 -12.13 7.71
CA ASP A 91 -9.53 -12.65 8.87
C ASP A 91 -10.46 -13.04 10.03
N PHE A 92 -11.46 -12.23 10.37
CA PHE A 92 -12.42 -12.58 11.43
C PHE A 92 -13.27 -13.81 11.09
N ASP A 93 -13.81 -13.88 9.86
CA ASP A 93 -14.61 -15.03 9.41
C ASP A 93 -13.76 -16.31 9.39
N LEU A 94 -12.50 -16.23 8.95
CA LEU A 94 -11.56 -17.36 8.96
C LEU A 94 -11.24 -17.81 10.38
N LEU A 95 -10.92 -16.89 11.30
CA LEU A 95 -10.62 -17.20 12.69
C LEU A 95 -11.82 -17.84 13.40
N LYS A 96 -13.04 -17.35 13.13
CA LYS A 96 -14.28 -17.94 13.63
C LYS A 96 -14.49 -19.37 13.12
N ASN A 97 -14.25 -19.62 11.84
CA ASN A 97 -14.35 -20.96 11.28
C ASN A 97 -13.31 -21.90 11.87
N ILE A 98 -12.05 -21.47 12.00
CA ILE A 98 -10.98 -22.28 12.61
C ILE A 98 -11.30 -22.59 14.07
N SER A 99 -11.75 -21.59 14.83
CA SER A 99 -12.22 -21.74 16.21
C SER A 99 -13.31 -22.80 16.31
N PHE A 100 -14.31 -22.73 15.43
CA PHE A 100 -15.41 -23.69 15.38
C PHE A 100 -14.93 -25.11 15.04
N GLU A 101 -14.08 -25.28 14.01
CA GLU A 101 -13.55 -26.59 13.62
C GLU A 101 -12.72 -27.22 14.74
N PHE A 102 -11.86 -26.44 15.40
CA PHE A 102 -11.10 -26.90 16.55
C PHE A 102 -12.01 -27.31 17.71
N SER A 103 -13.09 -26.56 17.94
CA SER A 103 -14.10 -26.91 18.95
C SER A 103 -14.72 -28.29 18.71
N GLN A 104 -14.93 -28.65 17.44
CA GLN A 104 -15.48 -29.95 17.06
C GLN A 104 -14.42 -31.06 16.94
N THR A 105 -13.14 -30.71 16.88
CA THR A 105 -12.06 -31.68 16.69
C THR A 105 -11.90 -32.58 17.92
N ASP A 106 -11.75 -33.88 17.68
CA ASP A 106 -11.45 -34.85 18.73
C ASP A 106 -9.94 -35.03 18.88
N THR A 107 -9.43 -34.76 20.07
CA THR A 107 -8.04 -35.00 20.45
C THR A 107 -7.95 -36.12 21.49
N TYR A 108 -7.01 -37.04 21.29
CA TYR A 108 -6.72 -38.16 22.21
C TYR A 108 -5.28 -38.10 22.76
N VAL A 109 -4.47 -37.24 22.15
CA VAL A 109 -3.08 -36.97 22.48
C VAL A 109 -3.02 -35.64 23.21
N LYS A 110 -2.16 -35.53 24.22
CA LYS A 110 -2.10 -34.37 25.11
C LYS A 110 -1.59 -33.11 24.40
N GLU A 111 -0.58 -33.24 23.55
CA GLU A 111 0.07 -32.10 22.91
C GLU A 111 -0.88 -31.33 21.96
N PRO A 112 -1.66 -31.98 21.07
CA PRO A 112 -2.67 -31.28 20.26
C PRO A 112 -3.74 -30.58 21.10
N TYR A 113 -4.17 -31.20 22.21
CA TYR A 113 -5.16 -30.60 23.11
C TYR A 113 -4.64 -29.30 23.73
N GLU A 114 -3.43 -29.32 24.30
CA GLU A 114 -2.81 -28.12 24.89
C GLU A 114 -2.54 -27.04 23.84
N SER A 115 -2.14 -27.43 22.62
CA SER A 115 -1.92 -26.50 21.52
C SER A 115 -3.22 -25.78 21.11
N ILE A 116 -4.31 -26.53 20.92
CA ILE A 116 -5.63 -25.95 20.58
C ILE A 116 -6.15 -25.06 21.70
N LEU A 117 -5.98 -25.45 22.97
CA LEU A 117 -6.33 -24.58 24.10
C LEU A 117 -5.52 -23.28 24.11
N SER A 118 -4.21 -23.37 23.92
CA SER A 118 -3.35 -22.19 23.87
C SER A 118 -3.75 -21.26 22.72
N PHE A 119 -4.21 -21.82 21.59
CA PHE A 119 -4.74 -21.05 20.47
C PHE A 119 -5.98 -20.26 20.88
N PHE A 120 -6.97 -20.92 21.50
CA PHE A 120 -8.17 -20.23 22.01
C PHE A 120 -7.82 -19.13 23.02
N GLU A 121 -6.91 -19.39 23.95
CA GLU A 121 -6.49 -18.40 24.95
C GLU A 121 -5.78 -17.21 24.34
N ASN A 122 -4.93 -17.44 23.35
CA ASN A 122 -4.24 -16.37 22.64
C ASN A 122 -5.22 -15.50 21.82
N LEU A 123 -6.26 -16.10 21.24
CA LEU A 123 -7.32 -15.34 20.57
C LEU A 123 -8.11 -14.47 21.57
N LEU A 124 -8.51 -15.05 22.71
CA LEU A 124 -9.29 -14.34 23.74
C LEU A 124 -8.50 -13.22 24.44
N LYS A 125 -7.18 -13.32 24.49
CA LYS A 125 -6.30 -12.29 25.07
C LYS A 125 -6.11 -11.09 24.13
N ASN A 126 -6.43 -11.20 22.84
CA ASN A 126 -6.18 -10.16 21.86
C ASN A 126 -7.29 -9.11 21.84
N GLU A 127 -6.97 -7.89 22.26
CA GLU A 127 -7.90 -6.75 22.29
C GLU A 127 -8.45 -6.35 20.91
N ASN A 128 -7.79 -6.75 19.82
CA ASN A 128 -8.26 -6.45 18.45
C ASN A 128 -9.35 -7.44 17.97
N LEU A 129 -9.61 -8.52 18.70
CA LEU A 129 -10.54 -9.60 18.31
C LEU A 129 -11.86 -9.55 19.10
N VAL A 130 -12.21 -8.39 19.66
CA VAL A 130 -13.43 -8.21 20.47
C VAL A 130 -14.70 -8.61 19.71
N GLU A 131 -14.74 -8.41 18.40
CA GLU A 131 -15.90 -8.76 17.56
C GLU A 131 -16.21 -10.28 17.54
N ILE A 132 -15.17 -11.13 17.64
CA ILE A 132 -15.32 -12.59 17.64
C ILE A 132 -15.16 -13.20 19.04
N TYR A 133 -14.98 -12.38 20.08
CA TYR A 133 -14.67 -12.84 21.44
C TYR A 133 -15.69 -13.84 21.98
N ASP A 134 -16.97 -13.51 21.87
CA ASP A 134 -18.06 -14.36 22.39
C ASP A 134 -18.15 -15.69 21.64
N ASP A 135 -17.90 -15.68 20.32
CA ASP A 135 -17.87 -16.88 19.50
C ASP A 135 -16.72 -17.80 19.91
N VAL A 136 -15.50 -17.25 20.01
CA VAL A 136 -14.29 -17.99 20.42
C VAL A 136 -14.43 -18.52 21.85
N LEU A 137 -15.02 -17.76 22.76
CA LEU A 137 -15.22 -18.18 24.15
C LEU A 137 -16.19 -19.37 24.22
N ARG A 138 -17.29 -19.31 23.48
CA ARG A 138 -18.24 -20.43 23.37
C ARG A 138 -17.55 -21.69 22.83
N ASP A 139 -16.79 -21.53 21.76
CA ASP A 139 -16.11 -22.63 21.07
C ASP A 139 -15.03 -23.28 21.97
N LYS A 140 -14.27 -22.47 22.72
CA LYS A 140 -13.32 -22.94 23.75
C LYS A 140 -14.04 -23.77 24.83
N ASN A 141 -15.12 -23.23 25.39
CA ASN A 141 -15.86 -23.91 26.46
C ASN A 141 -16.41 -25.25 25.99
N TYR A 142 -16.93 -25.31 24.76
CA TYR A 142 -17.41 -26.56 24.16
C TYR A 142 -16.25 -27.57 23.98
N PHE A 143 -15.08 -27.12 23.52
CA PHE A 143 -13.90 -27.96 23.39
C PHE A 143 -13.47 -28.57 24.73
N GLU A 144 -13.39 -27.76 25.79
CA GLU A 144 -13.05 -28.22 27.15
C GLU A 144 -14.07 -29.23 27.69
N LEU A 145 -15.36 -28.95 27.54
CA LEU A 145 -16.43 -29.85 27.98
C LEU A 145 -16.37 -31.20 27.27
N LYS A 146 -16.07 -31.21 25.97
CA LYS A 146 -15.97 -32.43 25.15
C LYS A 146 -14.79 -33.34 25.57
N HIS A 147 -13.75 -32.76 26.16
CA HIS A 147 -12.51 -33.47 26.53
C HIS A 147 -12.32 -33.63 28.04
N LYS A 148 -13.21 -33.07 28.88
CA LYS A 148 -13.13 -33.05 30.35
C LYS A 148 -12.94 -34.41 31.00
N ASP A 149 -13.59 -35.45 30.47
CA ASP A 149 -13.59 -36.80 31.04
C ASP A 149 -12.58 -37.75 30.34
N ARG A 150 -11.66 -37.24 29.53
CA ARG A 150 -10.70 -38.05 28.78
C ARG A 150 -9.39 -38.22 29.55
N SER A 151 -8.92 -39.46 29.64
CA SER A 151 -7.52 -39.75 29.98
C SER A 151 -6.70 -39.61 28.70
N PHE A 152 -5.94 -38.53 28.58
CA PHE A 152 -5.04 -38.33 27.45
C PHE A 152 -3.98 -39.43 27.41
N MET A 153 -3.76 -40.02 26.23
CA MET A 153 -2.61 -40.91 26.04
C MET A 153 -1.33 -40.08 26.17
N GLN A 154 -0.38 -40.63 26.93
CA GLN A 154 0.94 -40.06 27.19
C GLN A 154 1.86 -40.19 25.98
#